data_AF-A0A0E3QSM3-F1
#
_entry.id   AF-A0A0E3QSM3-F1
#
_cell.length_a   1.000
_cell.length_b   1.000
_cell.length_c   1.000
_cell.angle_alpha   90.00
_cell.angle_beta   90.00
_cell.angle_gamma   90.00
#
_symmetry.space_group_name_H-M   'P 1'
#
loop_
_entity.id
_entity.type
_entity.pdbx_description
1 polymer ?
#
loop_
_entity_poly.entity_id
_entity_poly.type
_entity_poly.pdbx_seq_one_letter_code
_entity_poly.pdbx_strand_id
1 'polypeptide(L)'
;MCLILAAVPAVLSAASSQDMGISLSSGSQQTTAPALSQKSVSTTAVKNGIATEYWLELKPYPSSNTRALWLYAGGDWRYLYKPTSNIETSVQNAFANPDTFQVKVWYSGNKIVGLVVMTK
;
A
#
# COMPACT_ATOMS: atom_id res chain seq x y z
N MET A 1 -12.67 -6.62 -48.19
CA MET A 1 -11.52 -7.31 -48.81
C MET A 1 -11.04 -6.46 -49.97
N CYS A 2 -9.91 -5.76 -49.81
CA CYS A 2 -9.09 -5.19 -50.89
C CYS A 2 -7.68 -5.01 -50.29
N LEU A 3 -6.78 -5.92 -50.67
CA LEU A 3 -5.36 -5.91 -50.35
C LEU A 3 -4.63 -5.07 -51.40
N ILE A 4 -3.76 -4.15 -50.99
CA ILE A 4 -2.64 -3.74 -51.85
C ILE A 4 -1.36 -3.68 -51.00
N LEU A 5 -0.38 -4.42 -51.49
CA LEU A 5 0.96 -4.71 -51.01
C LEU A 5 1.95 -3.82 -51.79
N ALA A 6 2.93 -3.21 -51.13
CA ALA A 6 4.15 -2.68 -51.75
C ALA A 6 5.22 -2.53 -50.63
N ALA A 7 6.20 -3.43 -50.50
CA ALA A 7 7.44 -3.58 -51.26
C ALA A 7 8.46 -2.45 -50.98
N VAL A 8 9.54 -2.86 -50.30
CA VAL A 8 10.76 -2.12 -49.92
C VAL A 8 11.69 -1.96 -51.13
N PRO A 9 12.63 -1.00 -51.11
CA PRO A 9 13.99 -1.32 -51.56
C PRO A 9 15.07 -0.94 -50.55
N ALA A 10 16.13 -1.76 -50.56
CA ALA A 10 17.31 -1.73 -49.71
C ALA A 10 18.49 -0.97 -50.35
N VAL A 11 19.65 -1.11 -49.70
CA VAL A 11 21.06 -0.88 -50.12
C VAL A 11 21.68 0.40 -49.54
N LEU A 12 22.94 0.50 -49.09
CA LEU A 12 24.00 -0.32 -48.45
C LEU A 12 25.27 0.58 -48.50
N SER A 13 26.18 0.45 -47.52
CA SER A 13 27.62 0.86 -47.52
C SER A 13 27.94 2.19 -46.85
N ALA A 14 29.08 2.39 -46.18
CA ALA A 14 30.13 1.52 -45.63
C ALA A 14 31.06 2.43 -44.80
N ALA A 15 31.66 1.93 -43.71
CA ALA A 15 33.05 2.24 -43.35
C ALA A 15 33.51 1.31 -42.21
N SER A 16 34.54 0.54 -42.55
CA SER A 16 35.34 -0.29 -41.66
C SER A 16 36.29 0.59 -40.83
N SER A 17 36.51 0.21 -39.58
CA SER A 17 37.85 0.25 -38.98
C SER A 17 37.91 -0.76 -37.83
N GLN A 18 38.83 -1.71 -37.98
CA GLN A 18 39.24 -2.67 -36.99
C GLN A 18 40.07 -1.96 -35.93
N ASP A 19 39.77 -2.16 -34.65
CA ASP A 19 40.80 -2.14 -33.62
C ASP A 19 40.58 -3.31 -32.68
N MET A 20 41.64 -4.10 -32.55
CA MET A 20 41.70 -5.35 -31.82
C MET A 20 42.35 -5.04 -30.47
N GLY A 21 41.53 -4.78 -29.46
CA GLY A 21 41.99 -4.50 -28.10
C GLY A 21 41.28 -5.37 -27.08
N ILE A 22 41.80 -6.57 -26.84
CA ILE A 22 41.40 -7.40 -25.71
C ILE A 22 42.08 -6.81 -24.47
N SER A 23 41.31 -6.42 -23.46
CA SER A 23 41.81 -6.33 -22.08
C SER A 23 40.68 -6.60 -21.10
N LEU A 24 40.82 -7.73 -20.42
CA LEU A 24 40.00 -8.15 -19.31
C LEU A 24 40.31 -7.33 -18.05
N SER A 25 39.25 -7.10 -17.29
CA SER A 25 39.18 -7.17 -15.83
C SER A 25 39.52 -5.95 -14.96
N SER A 26 38.64 -5.80 -13.96
CA SER A 26 38.88 -5.31 -12.59
C SER A 26 38.74 -3.81 -12.35
N GLY A 27 37.58 -3.40 -11.85
CA GLY A 27 37.38 -2.06 -11.32
C GLY A 27 35.97 -1.83 -10.80
N SER A 28 35.53 -2.60 -9.81
CA SER A 28 34.33 -2.30 -9.04
C SER A 28 34.51 -0.98 -8.29
N GLN A 29 34.15 0.14 -8.91
CA GLN A 29 33.90 1.39 -8.20
C GLN A 29 32.52 1.32 -7.57
N GLN A 30 32.50 0.75 -6.36
CA GLN A 30 31.42 0.87 -5.40
C GLN A 30 31.31 2.34 -4.98
N THR A 31 30.46 3.09 -5.67
CA THR A 31 30.04 4.42 -5.24
C THR A 31 29.21 4.26 -3.96
N THR A 32 29.79 4.59 -2.80
CA THR A 32 29.08 4.64 -1.52
C THR A 32 28.22 5.90 -1.44
N ALA A 33 27.14 5.95 -2.23
CA ALA A 33 26.05 6.88 -1.97
C ALA A 33 25.16 6.28 -0.86
N PRO A 34 24.82 7.02 0.21
CA PRO A 34 23.84 6.54 1.16
C PRO A 34 22.52 6.36 0.41
N ALA A 35 22.04 5.11 0.32
CA ALA A 35 20.72 4.82 -0.20
C ALA A 35 19.69 5.51 0.70
N LEU A 36 19.23 6.69 0.29
CA LEU A 36 18.01 7.28 0.81
C LEU A 36 16.93 6.22 0.62
N SER A 37 16.53 5.58 1.72
CA SER A 37 15.34 4.75 1.76
C SER A 37 14.17 5.67 1.41
N GLN A 38 13.85 5.76 0.12
CA GLN A 38 12.67 6.45 -0.37
C GLN A 38 11.49 5.68 0.23
N LYS A 39 10.98 6.19 1.36
CA LYS A 39 9.75 5.71 1.97
C LYS A 39 8.67 5.91 0.92
N SER A 40 8.32 4.84 0.21
CA SER A 40 7.29 4.85 -0.81
C SER A 40 6.02 5.43 -0.19
N VAL A 41 5.60 6.59 -0.69
CA VAL A 41 4.34 7.20 -0.27
C VAL A 41 3.25 6.41 -0.98
N SER A 42 2.52 5.60 -0.21
CA SER A 42 1.37 4.88 -0.74
C SER A 42 0.34 5.89 -1.25
N THR A 43 0.03 5.84 -2.55
CA THR A 43 -0.99 6.67 -3.21
C THR A 43 -2.39 6.07 -3.10
N THR A 44 -2.58 5.06 -2.23
CA THR A 44 -3.88 4.41 -2.07
C THR A 44 -4.89 5.40 -1.51
N ALA A 45 -5.92 5.68 -2.29
CA ALA A 45 -6.99 6.62 -1.96
C ALA A 45 -7.61 6.31 -0.59
N VAL A 46 -7.76 7.36 0.22
CA VAL A 46 -8.45 7.27 1.52
C VAL A 46 -9.94 7.24 1.27
N LYS A 47 -10.60 6.19 1.78
CA LYS A 47 -12.05 6.02 1.78
C LYS A 47 -12.59 6.23 3.19
N ASN A 48 -13.90 6.45 3.32
CA ASN A 48 -14.57 6.51 4.62
C ASN A 48 -15.82 5.63 4.64
N GLY A 49 -16.28 5.30 5.85
CA GLY A 49 -17.49 4.52 6.06
C GLY A 49 -17.92 4.50 7.52
N ILE A 50 -19.12 4.00 7.78
CA ILE A 50 -19.61 3.69 9.13
C ILE A 50 -19.28 2.23 9.41
N ALA A 51 -18.71 1.96 10.58
CA ALA A 51 -18.44 0.60 11.02
C ALA A 51 -19.72 -0.05 11.56
N THR A 52 -20.02 -1.26 11.09
CA THR A 52 -21.23 -2.01 11.51
C THR A 52 -20.91 -3.13 12.49
N GLU A 53 -19.67 -3.60 12.50
CA GLU A 53 -19.18 -4.66 13.39
C GLU A 53 -17.77 -4.32 13.88
N TYR A 54 -17.39 -4.87 15.03
CA TYR A 54 -16.04 -4.73 15.57
C TYR A 54 -15.52 -6.05 16.12
N TRP A 55 -14.20 -6.20 16.07
CA TRP A 55 -13.48 -7.28 16.74
C TRP A 55 -12.19 -6.73 17.35
N LEU A 56 -12.11 -6.76 18.69
CA LEU A 56 -10.88 -6.46 19.40
C LEU A 56 -10.01 -7.71 19.55
N GLU A 57 -8.78 -7.65 19.05
CA GLU A 57 -7.80 -8.69 19.24
C GLU A 57 -7.23 -8.63 20.67
N LEU A 58 -7.52 -9.66 21.49
CA LEU A 58 -7.06 -9.70 22.89
C LEU A 58 -5.58 -10.10 23.02
N LYS A 59 -5.11 -10.94 22.10
CA LYS A 59 -3.73 -11.42 22.01
C LYS A 59 -3.27 -11.21 20.57
N PRO A 60 -2.10 -10.59 20.34
CA PRO A 60 -1.61 -10.40 18.98
C PRO A 60 -1.44 -11.76 18.29
N TYR A 61 -1.84 -11.82 17.03
CA TYR A 61 -1.66 -12.96 16.15
C TYR A 61 -1.08 -12.53 14.79
N PRO A 62 0.02 -13.18 14.34
CA PRO A 62 0.94 -14.00 15.14
C PRO A 62 1.44 -13.27 16.38
N SER A 63 1.88 -14.02 17.39
CA SER A 63 2.28 -13.48 18.71
C SER A 63 3.40 -12.43 18.68
N SER A 64 4.13 -12.36 17.57
CA SER A 64 5.14 -11.33 17.28
C SER A 64 4.57 -9.96 16.90
N ASN A 65 3.27 -9.88 16.58
CA ASN A 65 2.61 -8.64 16.21
C ASN A 65 2.11 -7.86 17.42
N THR A 66 1.47 -6.71 17.15
CA THR A 66 0.71 -6.00 18.16
C THR A 66 -0.77 -6.14 17.89
N ARG A 67 -1.56 -6.17 18.96
CA ARG A 67 -3.02 -6.25 18.88
C ARG A 67 -3.59 -5.20 17.93
N ALA A 68 -4.58 -5.59 17.16
CA ALA A 68 -5.35 -4.73 16.30
C ALA A 68 -6.81 -4.65 16.72
N LEU A 69 -7.42 -3.49 16.46
CA LEU A 69 -8.87 -3.34 16.49
C LEU A 69 -9.38 -3.46 15.06
N TRP A 70 -10.25 -4.42 14.82
CA TRP A 70 -10.88 -4.64 13.52
C TRP A 70 -12.27 -4.01 13.50
N LEU A 71 -12.60 -3.33 12.41
CA LEU A 71 -13.88 -2.70 12.16
C LEU A 71 -14.36 -3.05 10.76
N TYR A 72 -15.59 -3.53 10.66
CA TYR A 72 -16.20 -3.85 9.37
C TYR A 72 -16.78 -2.57 8.75
N ALA A 73 -16.16 -2.06 7.70
CA ALA A 73 -16.54 -0.79 7.07
C ALA A 73 -16.33 -0.82 5.56
N GLY A 74 -17.34 -0.35 4.82
CA GLY A 74 -17.35 -0.36 3.36
C GLY A 74 -17.22 -1.77 2.78
N GLY A 75 -17.93 -2.73 3.39
CA GLY A 75 -18.03 -4.12 2.92
C GLY A 75 -16.83 -5.02 3.22
N ASP A 76 -15.87 -4.59 4.04
CA ASP A 76 -14.68 -5.37 4.37
C ASP A 76 -14.11 -5.01 5.74
N TRP A 77 -13.30 -5.91 6.31
CA TRP A 77 -12.61 -5.73 7.58
C TRP A 77 -11.42 -4.77 7.45
N ARG A 78 -11.40 -3.74 8.29
CA ARG A 78 -10.32 -2.76 8.40
C ARG A 78 -9.66 -2.87 9.76
N TYR A 79 -8.35 -2.76 9.84
CA TYR A 79 -7.62 -2.85 11.10
C TYR A 79 -7.03 -1.49 11.51
N LEU A 80 -7.15 -1.18 12.79
CA LEU A 80 -6.40 -0.13 13.46
C LEU A 80 -5.26 -0.78 14.23
N TYR A 81 -4.03 -0.45 13.84
CA TYR A 81 -2.83 -0.95 14.49
C TYR A 81 -2.58 -0.26 15.82
N LYS A 82 -2.24 -1.02 16.88
CA LYS A 82 -1.92 -0.48 18.21
C LYS A 82 -2.99 0.47 18.76
N PRO A 83 -4.26 0.04 18.88
CA PRO A 83 -5.29 0.87 19.49
C PRO A 83 -4.91 1.18 20.95
N THR A 84 -5.13 2.42 21.37
CA THR A 84 -5.00 2.80 22.79
C THR A 84 -6.24 2.32 23.55
N SER A 85 -6.12 2.10 24.85
CA SER A 85 -7.26 1.70 25.69
C SER A 85 -8.44 2.66 25.58
N ASN A 86 -8.18 3.96 25.44
CA ASN A 86 -9.25 4.96 25.26
C ASN A 86 -10.03 4.72 23.97
N ILE A 87 -9.34 4.44 22.85
CA ILE A 87 -10.00 4.15 21.57
C ILE A 87 -10.82 2.86 21.68
N GLU A 88 -10.26 1.82 22.31
CA GLU A 88 -10.96 0.55 22.53
C GLU A 88 -12.26 0.76 23.32
N THR A 89 -12.19 1.46 24.45
CA THR A 89 -13.36 1.75 25.29
C THR A 89 -14.37 2.63 24.56
N SER A 90 -13.95 3.67 23.85
CA SER A 90 -14.86 4.54 23.09
C SER A 90 -15.61 3.78 22.00
N VAL A 91 -14.91 2.90 21.26
CA VAL A 91 -15.52 2.07 20.22
C VAL A 91 -16.48 1.05 20.84
N GLN A 92 -16.07 0.35 21.89
CA GLN A 92 -16.93 -0.60 22.60
C GLN A 92 -18.20 0.06 23.13
N ASN A 93 -18.08 1.25 23.73
CA ASN A 93 -19.23 2.01 24.22
C ASN A 93 -20.17 2.44 23.08
N ALA A 94 -19.63 2.81 21.92
CA ALA A 94 -20.42 3.16 20.75
C ALA A 94 -21.24 1.96 20.24
N PHE A 95 -20.61 0.79 20.17
CA PHE A 95 -21.29 -0.46 19.77
C PHE A 95 -22.25 -0.99 20.84
N ALA A 96 -22.03 -0.69 22.11
CA ALA A 96 -22.96 -1.02 23.19
C ALA A 96 -24.22 -0.13 23.18
N ASN A 97 -24.15 1.06 22.57
CA ASN A 97 -25.25 2.03 22.49
C ASN A 97 -25.52 2.41 21.02
N PRO A 98 -25.90 1.44 20.18
CA PRO A 98 -25.96 1.63 18.73
C PRO A 98 -27.01 2.66 18.32
N ASP A 99 -28.05 2.92 19.13
CA ASP A 99 -29.07 3.92 18.80
C ASP A 99 -28.58 5.36 18.97
N THR A 100 -27.57 5.57 19.81
CA THR A 100 -27.04 6.90 20.14
C THR A 100 -25.77 7.23 19.36
N PHE A 101 -24.88 6.25 19.19
CA PHE A 101 -23.56 6.46 18.62
C PHE A 101 -23.34 5.68 17.34
N GLN A 102 -22.44 6.18 16.52
CA GLN A 102 -21.88 5.50 15.36
C GLN A 102 -20.38 5.73 15.27
N VAL A 103 -19.66 4.74 14.74
CA VAL A 103 -18.21 4.82 14.54
C VAL A 103 -17.94 5.09 13.07
N LYS A 104 -17.44 6.29 12.76
CA LYS A 104 -17.01 6.66 11.42
C LYS A 104 -15.51 6.48 11.29
N VAL A 105 -15.09 5.81 10.22
CA VAL A 105 -13.69 5.46 9.98
C VAL A 105 -13.22 5.97 8.64
N TRP A 106 -11.94 6.32 8.57
CA TRP A 106 -11.19 6.58 7.35
C TRP A 106 -10.12 5.51 7.20
N TYR A 107 -10.00 4.94 6.01
CA TYR A 107 -9.10 3.83 5.75
C TYR A 107 -8.47 3.91 4.35
N SER A 108 -7.26 3.39 4.25
CA SER A 108 -6.50 3.22 3.00
C SER A 108 -6.17 1.74 2.84
N GLY A 109 -6.74 1.10 1.82
CA GLY A 109 -6.79 -0.37 1.76
C GLY A 109 -7.48 -0.94 3.01
N ASN A 110 -6.89 -1.95 3.64
CA ASN A 110 -7.40 -2.53 4.88
C ASN A 110 -6.99 -1.78 6.16
N LYS A 111 -6.17 -0.73 6.06
CA LYS A 111 -5.64 -0.02 7.23
C LYS A 111 -6.49 1.20 7.58
N ILE A 112 -6.91 1.30 8.83
CA ILE A 112 -7.55 2.48 9.38
C ILE A 112 -6.50 3.56 9.62
N VAL A 113 -6.77 4.76 9.08
CA VAL A 113 -5.92 5.95 9.21
C VAL A 113 -6.56 7.04 10.06
N GLY A 114 -7.87 6.93 10.33
CA GLY A 114 -8.59 7.83 11.23
C GLY A 114 -9.89 7.19 11.71
N LEU A 115 -10.31 7.55 12.93
CA LEU A 115 -11.53 7.04 13.55
C LEU A 115 -12.15 8.15 14.40
N VAL A 116 -13.47 8.29 14.33
CA VAL A 116 -14.24 9.14 15.23
C VAL A 116 -15.50 8.41 15.68
N VAL A 117 -15.81 8.53 16.97
CA VAL A 117 -17.12 8.18 17.51
C VAL A 117 -17.97 9.44 17.50
N MET A 118 -19.13 9.38 16.89
CA MET A 118 -20.04 10.50 16.78
C MET A 118 -21.45 10.07 17.18
N THR A 119 -22.28 11.02 17.59
CA THR A 119 -23.71 10.77 17.74
C THR A 119 -24.36 10.58 16.38
N LYS A 120 -25.44 9.81 16.33
CA LYS A 120 -26.28 9.68 15.13
C LYS A 120 -27.08 10.95 14.85
#